data_AF-A0A7S6MAL0-F1
#
_entry.id   AF-A0A7S6MAL0-F1
#
_cell.length_a   1.000
_cell.length_b   1.000
_cell.length_c   1.000
_cell.angle_alpha   90.00
_cell.angle_beta   90.00
_cell.angle_gamma   90.00
#
_symmetry.space_group_name_H-M   'P 1'
#
loop_
_entity.id
_entity.type
_entity.pdbx_description
1 polymer ?
#
loop_
_entity_poly.entity_id
_entity_poly.type
_entity_poly.pdbx_seq_one_letter_code
_entity_poly.pdbx_strand_id
1 'polypeptide(L)' 'MTHTLNIVTVSQLSKRHGLTRRQIEHAIERSGVTPTAWVGNTKTFDATARARIEAALRATGALAAEPVAAEARA' A
#
# COMPACT_ATOMS: atom_id res chain seq x y z
N MET A 1 -13.53 23.25 -5.06
CA MET A 1 -12.32 22.41 -5.22
C MET A 1 -12.63 21.04 -4.65
N THR A 2 -12.99 20.09 -5.50
CA THR A 2 -13.34 18.73 -5.06
C THR A 2 -12.04 18.07 -4.60
N HIS A 3 -11.78 18.07 -3.29
CA HIS A 3 -10.79 17.17 -2.71
C HIS A 3 -11.30 15.76 -3.00
N THR A 4 -10.85 15.19 -4.11
CA THR A 4 -11.05 13.78 -4.39
C THR A 4 -10.22 13.07 -3.34
N LEU A 5 -10.85 12.77 -2.21
CA LEU A 5 -10.34 11.88 -1.18
C LEU A 5 -10.06 10.58 -1.93
N ASN A 6 -8.80 10.38 -2.32
CA ASN A 6 -8.36 9.22 -3.08
C ASN A 6 -8.25 8.05 -2.09
N ILE A 7 -9.41 7.61 -1.60
CA ILE A 7 -9.50 6.59 -0.57
C ILE A 7 -9.40 5.23 -1.23
N VAL A 8 -8.46 4.41 -0.76
CA VAL A 8 -8.25 3.06 -1.24
C VAL A 8 -8.58 2.04 -0.15
N THR A 9 -9.07 0.89 -0.56
CA THR A 9 -9.37 -0.25 0.30
C THR A 9 -8.30 -1.33 0.14
N VAL A 10 -8.24 -2.25 1.11
CA VAL A 10 -7.39 -3.45 1.03
C VAL A 10 -7.64 -4.23 -0.27
N SER A 11 -8.91 -4.38 -0.66
CA SER A 11 -9.29 -5.09 -1.89
C SER A 11 -8.84 -4.38 -3.16
N GLN A 12 -8.87 -3.04 -3.18
CA GLN A 12 -8.36 -2.27 -4.32
C GLN A 12 -6.84 -2.37 -4.45
N LEU A 13 -6.12 -2.35 -3.32
CA LEU A 13 -4.66 -2.54 -3.31
C LEU A 13 -4.27 -3.95 -3.76
N SER A 14 -4.98 -4.96 -3.26
CA SER A 14 -4.82 -6.36 -3.67
C SER A 14 -5.01 -6.53 -5.18
N LYS A 15 -6.10 -5.99 -5.75
CA LYS A 15 -6.37 -6.03 -7.20
C LYS A 15 -5.33 -5.27 -8.02
N ARG A 16 -4.93 -4.07 -7.57
CA ARG A 16 -3.98 -3.21 -8.27
C ARG A 16 -2.60 -3.87 -8.42
N HIS A 17 -2.13 -4.50 -7.35
CA HIS A 17 -0.77 -5.03 -7.25
C HIS A 17 -0.69 -6.54 -7.44
N GLY A 18 -1.81 -7.21 -7.68
CA GLY A 18 -1.87 -8.69 -7.80
C GLY A 18 -1.49 -9.41 -6.50
N LEU A 19 -1.70 -8.77 -5.35
CA LEU A 19 -1.28 -9.27 -4.04
C LEU A 19 -2.41 -9.92 -3.28
N THR A 20 -2.08 -10.87 -2.41
CA THR A 20 -3.07 -11.46 -1.49
C THR A 20 -3.47 -10.46 -0.41
N ARG A 21 -4.72 -10.58 0.08
CA ARG A 21 -5.20 -9.77 1.21
C ARG A 21 -4.26 -9.82 2.41
N ARG A 22 -3.71 -11.01 2.71
CA ARG A 22 -2.76 -11.22 3.82
C ARG A 22 -1.49 -10.39 3.67
N GLN A 23 -0.94 -10.27 2.46
CA GLN A 23 0.25 -9.44 2.21
C GLN A 23 -0.05 -7.95 2.45
N ILE A 24 -1.22 -7.48 2.02
CA ILE A 24 -1.63 -6.09 2.24
C ILE A 24 -1.87 -5.81 3.73
N GLU A 25 -2.58 -6.71 4.44
CA GLU A 25 -2.84 -6.57 5.89
C GLU A 25 -1.53 -6.58 6.68
N HIS A 26 -0.61 -7.49 6.35
CA HIS A 26 0.70 -7.52 6.98
C HIS A 26 1.52 -6.24 6.73
N ALA A 27 1.44 -5.67 5.52
CA ALA A 27 2.08 -4.40 5.22
C ALA A 27 1.44 -3.22 5.98
N ILE A 28 0.12 -3.22 6.16
CA ILE A 28 -0.60 -2.23 6.99
C ILE A 28 -0.08 -2.30 8.43
N GLU A 29 -0.02 -3.49 9.01
CA GLU A 29 0.49 -3.71 10.38
C GLU A 29 1.93 -3.20 10.53
N ARG A 30 2.84 -3.58 9.62
CA ARG A 30 4.23 -3.09 9.66
C ARG A 30 4.36 -1.59 9.45
N SER A 31 3.52 -1.02 8.60
CA SER A 31 3.57 0.41 8.29
C SER A 31 3.10 1.28 9.45
N GLY A 32 2.43 0.70 10.46
CA GLY A 32 1.84 1.44 11.58
C GLY A 32 0.72 2.38 11.16
N VAL A 33 0.15 2.17 9.97
CA VAL A 33 -0.86 3.05 9.40
C VAL A 33 -2.23 2.67 9.92
N THR A 34 -2.98 3.65 10.41
CA THR A 34 -4.37 3.47 10.82
C THR A 34 -5.32 3.74 9.63
N PRO A 35 -6.48 3.06 9.57
CA PRO A 35 -7.50 3.38 8.58
C PRO A 35 -7.98 4.82 8.76
N THR A 36 -8.05 5.57 7.67
CA THR A 36 -8.56 6.94 7.65
C THR A 36 -10.07 6.96 7.91
N ALA A 37 -10.80 5.98 7.39
CA ALA A 37 -12.23 5.81 7.63
C ALA A 37 -12.67 4.35 7.44
N TRP A 38 -13.90 4.06 7.85
CA TRP A 38 -14.56 2.77 7.65
C TRP A 38 -15.81 2.95 6.81
N VAL A 39 -15.95 2.15 5.75
CA VAL A 39 -17.16 2.08 4.94
C VAL A 39 -17.75 0.68 5.14
N GLY A 40 -18.79 0.60 5.97
CA GLY A 40 -19.27 -0.67 6.50
C GLY A 40 -18.15 -1.39 7.26
N ASN A 41 -17.87 -2.65 6.87
CA ASN A 41 -16.77 -3.44 7.45
C ASN A 41 -15.44 -3.32 6.69
N THR A 42 -15.29 -2.30 5.84
CA THR A 42 -14.11 -2.11 4.99
C THR A 42 -13.27 -0.94 5.46
N LYS A 43 -12.00 -1.22 5.76
CA LYS A 43 -10.98 -0.21 6.06
C LYS A 43 -10.65 0.59 4.79
N THR A 44 -10.64 1.91 4.92
CA THR A 44 -10.30 2.83 3.83
C THR A 44 -9.10 3.69 4.24
N PHE A 45 -8.19 3.92 3.31
CA PHE A 45 -6.90 4.58 3.51
C PHE A 45 -6.77 5.74 2.53
N ASP A 46 -6.39 6.93 3.00
CA ASP A 46 -6.09 8.06 2.13
C ASP A 46 -4.77 7.87 1.34
N ALA A 47 -4.43 8.84 0.50
CA ALA A 47 -3.24 8.78 -0.34
C ALA A 47 -1.92 8.67 0.45
N THR A 48 -1.83 9.28 1.63
CA THR A 48 -0.67 9.24 2.53
C THR A 48 -0.53 7.85 3.14
N ALA A 49 -1.64 7.33 3.67
CA ALA A 49 -1.73 5.98 4.20
C ALA A 49 -1.37 4.94 3.13
N ARG A 50 -1.89 5.10 1.91
CA ARG A 50 -1.53 4.28 0.75
C ARG A 50 -0.03 4.27 0.47
N ALA A 51 0.60 5.44 0.40
CA ALA A 51 2.03 5.55 0.11
C ALA A 51 2.89 4.80 1.15
N ARG A 52 2.50 4.86 2.43
CA ARG A 52 3.16 4.11 3.51
C ARG A 52 2.96 2.59 3.40
N ILE A 53 1.75 2.14 3.06
CA ILE A 53 1.47 0.72 2.82
C ILE A 53 2.30 0.21 1.63
N GLU A 54 2.38 0.97 0.55
CA GLU A 54 3.19 0.62 -0.62
C GLU A 54 4.70 0.60 -0.32
N ALA A 55 5.20 1.51 0.53
CA ALA A 55 6.57 1.46 1.01
C ALA A 55 6.85 0.19 1.85
N ALA A 56 5.92 -0.17 2.74
CA ALA A 56 6.05 -1.40 3.54
C ALA A 56 6.01 -2.66 2.65
N LEU A 57 5.14 -2.69 1.62
CA LEU A 57 5.09 -3.77 0.64
C LEU A 57 6.40 -3.93 -0.15
N ARG A 58 7.07 -2.83 -0.49
CA ARG A 58 8.42 -2.89 -1.10
C ARG A 58 9.45 -3.41 -0.11
N ALA A 59 9.40 -2.97 1.14
CA ALA A 59 10.31 -3.44 2.19
C ALA A 59 10.13 -4.94 2.52
N THR A 60 8.96 -5.52 2.26
CA THR A 60 8.73 -6.97 2.41
C THR A 60 9.10 -7.78 1.16
N GLY A 61 9.46 -7.13 0.05
CA GLY A 61 9.64 -7.77 -1.26
C GLY A 61 8.33 -8.22 -1.91
N ALA A 62 7.17 -7.85 -1.35
CA ALA A 62 5.87 -8.17 -1.94
C ALA A 62 5.60 -7.32 -3.19
N LEU A 63 6.07 -6.07 -3.21
CA LEU A 63 6.18 -5.28 -4.42
C LEU A 63 7.61 -5.32 -4.90
N ALA A 64 7.80 -5.52 -6.21
CA ALA A 64 9.09 -5.26 -6.84
C ALA A 64 9.54 -3.86 -6.43
N ALA A 65 10.68 -3.78 -5.75
CA ALA A 65 11.44 -2.54 -5.74
C ALA A 65 11.67 -2.20 -7.22
N GLU A 66 11.36 -0.98 -7.64
CA GLU A 66 11.88 -0.54 -8.93
C GLU A 66 13.37 -0.87 -8.93
N PRO A 67 13.91 -1.49 -10.00
CA PRO A 67 15.32 -1.83 -10.02
C PRO A 67 16.06 -0.53 -9.74
N VAL A 68 16.60 -0.41 -8.52
CA VAL A 68 17.70 0.50 -8.26
C VAL A 68 18.72 0.00 -9.26
N ALA A 69 18.89 0.72 -10.36
CA ALA A 69 19.85 0.37 -11.38
C ALA A 69 21.13 0.06 -10.61
N ALA A 70 21.44 -1.23 -10.51
CA ALA A 70 22.70 -1.69 -10.00
C ALA A 70 23.68 -1.26 -11.08
N GLU A 71 24.06 0.01 -11.05
CA GLU A 71 25.21 0.51 -11.76
C GLU A 71 26.40 -0.09 -11.01
N ALA A 72 26.58 -1.39 -11.25
CA ALA A 72 27.83 -2.09 -11.11
C ALA A 72 28.79 -1.40 -12.07
N ARG A 73 29.42 -0.32 -11.60
CA ARG A 73 30.66 0.16 -12.20
C ARG A 73 31.80 -0.53 -11.48
N ALA A 74 32.17 -1.67 -12.07
CA ALA A 74 33.53 -2.19 -12.05
C ALA A 74 34.50 -1.20 -12.71
#